data_AF-A0A956LFR9-F1
#
_entry.id   AF-A0A956LFR9-F1
#
_cell.length_a   1.000
_cell.length_b   1.000
_cell.length_c   1.000
_cell.angle_alpha   90.00
_cell.angle_beta   90.00
_cell.angle_gamma   90.00
#
_symmetry.space_group_name_H-M   'P 1'
#
loop_
_entity.id
_entity.type
_entity.pdbx_description
1 polymer ?
#
loop_
_entity_poly.entity_id
_entity_poly.type
_entity_poly.pdbx_seq_one_letter_code
_entity_poly.pdbx_strand_id
1 'polypeptide(L)'
;MSYQRACRALWLGLLLTACRSDGPAPSAMTADDEQDSDSDTGTTGEDEGPPPVLVTHSFGSLALKASSDTQRCVQWTVNNDQHLYVQSVLLANSGALHHSNWYVVPEEEFPGEDGYFPCDDRNFNDIGAALKGTVLFAQSTQSFTDEQRFTPGAVVKVPARHKVMATVHTVNAAPQAMETELRMSFELTHPADVHTVVAPISAQYRELALPPASRSSVTTRCDWKASYYGTIGALPSFKIHYVLPHYHYLGERFEVKVIGGAHDGEIIYSLDGFNGGANGRTYDPPLELPGATGFEFTCGYNNWTDKTVTWGNGKGEMCVMFILGESEAMLGGTVLGDSEVVGVDDGVVRFEAPCFEIAQPKSPWQGMPTADEINAPLYVPPIEPSDQGLPPIPPCVDTDPSATPTRPATLSDVAASIFAPSCTFSSCHGELAAAGLDLDQSGAALHAELLGHDVVASTGLPLIAPGDPEGSWLYRLLSRCEPVDDAGNPVAHMPRNAPFLLDEGLVATLRAWIEAGAPDN
;
A
#
# COMPACT_ATOMS: atom_id res chain seq x y z
N MET A 1 20.18 -13.16 -47.21
CA MET A 1 21.09 -12.99 -48.38
C MET A 1 22.27 -12.12 -47.96
N SER A 2 23.46 -12.32 -48.55
CA SER A 2 24.69 -11.53 -48.35
C SER A 2 24.45 -10.01 -48.53
N TYR A 3 24.90 -9.11 -47.66
CA TYR A 3 26.29 -8.60 -47.52
C TYR A 3 26.93 -8.09 -48.83
N GLN A 4 27.10 -6.75 -48.94
CA GLN A 4 28.03 -5.93 -49.76
C GLN A 4 27.43 -4.51 -49.90
N ARG A 5 28.10 -3.35 -49.77
CA ARG A 5 29.50 -2.92 -49.49
C ARG A 5 29.41 -1.67 -48.58
N ALA A 6 30.30 -1.34 -47.64
CA ALA A 6 31.76 -1.35 -47.58
C ALA A 6 32.46 -0.22 -48.38
N CYS A 7 33.36 0.50 -47.68
CA CYS A 7 34.41 1.45 -48.12
C CYS A 7 34.08 2.96 -48.21
N ARG A 8 34.57 3.72 -47.21
CA ARG A 8 35.93 4.32 -47.27
C ARG A 8 36.38 4.87 -45.91
N ALA A 9 37.60 4.50 -45.51
CA ALA A 9 38.34 5.09 -44.39
C ALA A 9 39.42 6.03 -44.91
N LEU A 10 39.83 7.03 -44.12
CA LEU A 10 41.18 7.63 -44.13
C LEU A 10 41.52 8.19 -42.73
N TRP A 11 42.39 7.49 -41.98
CA TRP A 11 43.82 7.83 -41.67
C TRP A 11 43.98 8.89 -40.53
N LEU A 12 44.39 8.49 -39.30
CA LEU A 12 45.78 8.47 -38.73
C LEU A 12 46.48 9.86 -38.68
N GLY A 13 47.14 10.37 -37.62
CA GLY A 13 47.51 9.96 -36.23
C GLY A 13 48.07 11.20 -35.46
N LEU A 14 48.99 11.21 -34.46
CA LEU A 14 49.72 10.22 -33.65
C LEU A 14 50.53 10.93 -32.50
N LEU A 15 50.83 10.26 -31.35
CA LEU A 15 51.75 10.65 -30.21
C LEU A 15 51.32 11.82 -29.26
N LEU A 16 51.21 11.66 -27.91
CA LEU A 16 52.22 11.47 -26.83
C LEU A 16 53.08 12.75 -26.58
N THR A 17 53.34 13.27 -25.35
CA THR A 17 53.40 12.68 -23.98
C THR A 17 53.20 13.76 -22.88
N ALA A 18 53.08 13.38 -21.61
CA ALA A 18 52.73 14.24 -20.45
C ALA A 18 53.86 15.12 -19.85
N CYS A 19 53.47 16.12 -19.03
CA CYS A 19 54.24 16.63 -17.87
C CYS A 19 53.32 17.26 -16.79
N ARG A 20 53.69 17.03 -15.51
CA ARG A 20 53.30 17.76 -14.26
C ARG A 20 53.99 19.15 -14.24
N SER A 21 53.75 20.13 -13.37
CA SER A 21 52.93 20.38 -12.14
C SER A 21 52.71 21.94 -12.09
N ASP A 22 51.97 22.63 -11.21
CA ASP A 22 51.80 22.63 -9.74
C ASP A 22 50.50 23.39 -9.34
N GLY A 23 50.11 23.39 -8.05
CA GLY A 23 48.84 23.92 -7.51
C GLY A 23 48.76 25.45 -7.30
N PRO A 24 47.95 25.98 -6.33
CA PRO A 24 47.60 25.37 -5.03
C PRO A 24 46.08 25.23 -4.75
N ALA A 25 45.77 24.56 -3.63
CA ALA A 25 44.42 24.46 -3.06
C ALA A 25 44.10 25.58 -2.05
N PRO A 26 42.82 25.85 -1.74
CA PRO A 26 42.38 26.33 -0.44
C PRO A 26 42.09 25.15 0.51
N SER A 27 42.16 25.40 1.82
CA SER A 27 42.01 24.37 2.87
C SER A 27 40.56 24.20 3.32
N ALA A 28 40.32 23.15 4.10
CA ALA A 28 39.00 22.81 4.65
C ALA A 28 38.49 23.85 5.65
N MET A 29 37.17 23.95 5.75
CA MET A 29 36.48 24.30 6.98
C MET A 29 35.51 23.18 7.34
N THR A 30 35.51 22.86 8.63
CA THR A 30 34.77 21.83 9.32
C THR A 30 33.27 21.88 9.01
N ALA A 31 32.67 20.70 8.83
CA ALA A 31 31.28 20.52 9.24
C ALA A 31 31.32 20.40 10.76
N ASP A 32 30.82 21.41 11.46
CA ASP A 32 30.62 21.33 12.91
C ASP A 32 29.32 20.58 13.18
N ASP A 33 29.35 19.70 14.19
CA ASP A 33 28.16 19.02 14.70
C ASP A 33 27.16 20.04 15.28
N GLU A 34 26.04 20.26 14.60
CA GLU A 34 24.82 20.71 15.29
C GLU A 34 24.09 19.48 15.82
N GLN A 35 24.30 19.23 17.11
CA GLN A 35 23.49 18.30 17.89
C GLN A 35 22.05 18.81 17.89
N ASP A 36 21.14 18.13 17.21
CA ASP A 36 19.72 18.20 17.53
C ASP A 36 19.53 17.55 18.91
N SER A 37 19.71 18.37 19.95
CA SER A 37 19.29 18.02 21.28
C SER A 37 17.77 18.09 21.33
N ASP A 38 17.11 16.92 21.24
CA ASP A 38 15.69 16.77 21.57
C ASP A 38 15.47 17.24 23.01
N SER A 39 15.18 18.53 23.16
CA SER A 39 14.81 19.12 24.42
C SER A 39 13.34 18.80 24.65
N ASP A 40 13.11 17.76 25.44
CA ASP A 40 11.87 17.42 26.11
C ASP A 40 11.11 18.69 26.56
N THR A 41 10.22 19.14 25.69
CA THR A 41 9.30 20.26 25.95
C THR A 41 7.96 19.60 26.24
N GLY A 42 7.83 19.13 27.49
CA GLY A 42 6.66 18.45 27.98
C GLY A 42 5.38 19.13 27.51
N THR A 43 4.59 18.40 26.72
CA THR A 43 3.36 18.88 26.12
C THR A 43 2.43 19.37 27.22
N THR A 44 2.15 20.68 27.19
CA THR A 44 1.02 21.23 27.92
C THR A 44 -0.22 20.50 27.44
N GLY A 45 -0.93 19.81 28.35
CA GLY A 45 -2.10 19.02 27.99
C GLY A 45 -3.09 19.85 27.17
N GLU A 46 -3.12 19.56 25.87
CA GLU A 46 -4.18 20.01 25.00
C GLU A 46 -5.46 19.30 25.44
N ASP A 47 -6.59 19.96 25.23
CA ASP A 47 -7.91 19.48 25.65
C ASP A 47 -8.30 18.31 24.73
N GLU A 48 -7.77 17.12 25.01
CA GLU A 48 -8.14 15.88 24.32
C GLU A 48 -9.66 15.75 24.44
N GLY A 49 -10.33 15.91 23.30
CA GLY A 49 -11.77 15.79 23.20
C GLY A 49 -12.24 14.37 23.61
N PRO A 50 -13.56 14.12 23.60
CA PRO A 50 -14.06 12.77 23.82
C PRO A 50 -13.36 11.81 22.83
N PRO A 51 -12.93 10.61 23.29
CA PRO A 51 -12.18 9.68 22.45
C PRO A 51 -12.99 9.32 21.19
N PRO A 52 -12.32 9.02 20.07
CA PRO A 52 -12.98 8.72 18.80
C PRO A 52 -13.96 7.56 18.94
N VAL A 53 -15.13 7.71 18.32
CA VAL A 53 -16.17 6.68 18.36
C VAL A 53 -15.90 5.68 17.25
N LEU A 54 -15.30 4.55 17.62
CA LEU A 54 -14.94 3.47 16.71
C LEU A 54 -16.03 2.39 16.61
N VAL A 55 -16.32 1.96 15.39
CA VAL A 55 -17.11 0.75 15.09
C VAL A 55 -16.23 -0.21 14.29
N THR A 56 -15.83 -1.31 14.92
CA THR A 56 -15.01 -2.36 14.30
C THR A 56 -15.87 -3.56 13.93
N HIS A 57 -15.60 -4.17 12.78
CA HIS A 57 -16.23 -5.42 12.31
C HIS A 57 -15.16 -6.42 11.87
N SER A 58 -15.32 -7.69 12.25
CA SER A 58 -14.55 -8.82 11.71
C SER A 58 -15.31 -9.52 10.58
N PHE A 59 -14.67 -9.65 9.42
CA PHE A 59 -15.19 -10.46 8.31
C PHE A 59 -14.98 -11.98 8.51
N GLY A 60 -14.40 -12.37 9.65
CA GLY A 60 -14.08 -13.76 9.99
C GLY A 60 -12.78 -14.28 9.36
N SER A 61 -12.48 -15.56 9.63
CA SER A 61 -11.30 -16.25 9.08
C SER A 61 -11.52 -16.66 7.63
N LEU A 62 -10.47 -16.49 6.82
CA LEU A 62 -10.43 -16.82 5.40
C LEU A 62 -9.31 -17.84 5.11
N ALA A 63 -9.74 -19.05 4.75
CA ALA A 63 -8.85 -20.13 4.35
C ALA A 63 -8.25 -19.90 2.94
N LEU A 64 -6.92 -19.83 2.86
CA LEU A 64 -6.16 -19.71 1.63
C LEU A 64 -5.36 -20.99 1.36
N LYS A 65 -5.26 -21.38 0.08
CA LYS A 65 -4.46 -22.55 -0.33
C LYS A 65 -2.98 -22.17 -0.43
N ALA A 66 -2.10 -23.17 -0.38
CA ALA A 66 -0.69 -22.99 -0.72
C ALA A 66 -0.51 -22.34 -2.10
N SER A 67 0.40 -21.38 -2.19
CA SER A 67 0.80 -20.69 -3.42
C SER A 67 -0.39 -20.18 -4.25
N SER A 68 -1.40 -19.58 -3.58
CA SER A 68 -2.64 -19.14 -4.22
C SER A 68 -2.71 -17.63 -4.40
N ASP A 69 -2.91 -17.22 -5.65
CA ASP A 69 -3.41 -15.89 -6.06
C ASP A 69 -4.91 -16.04 -6.34
N THR A 70 -5.73 -15.26 -5.63
CA THR A 70 -7.20 -15.38 -5.69
C THR A 70 -7.90 -14.06 -5.45
N GLN A 71 -8.87 -13.73 -6.28
CA GLN A 71 -9.79 -12.61 -6.09
C GLN A 71 -11.18 -13.15 -5.69
N ARG A 72 -11.81 -12.52 -4.70
CA ARG A 72 -13.18 -12.81 -4.26
C ARG A 72 -13.84 -11.52 -3.78
N CYS A 73 -15.11 -11.61 -3.42
CA CYS A 73 -15.84 -10.51 -2.82
C CYS A 73 -16.16 -10.78 -1.35
N VAL A 74 -16.42 -9.70 -0.61
CA VAL A 74 -16.81 -9.72 0.80
C VAL A 74 -17.88 -8.67 1.07
N GLN A 75 -18.78 -8.93 2.03
CA GLN A 75 -19.89 -8.04 2.40
C GLN A 75 -20.03 -7.94 3.92
N TRP A 76 -20.38 -6.74 4.40
CA TRP A 76 -20.84 -6.44 5.75
C TRP A 76 -22.07 -5.53 5.71
N THR A 77 -23.20 -6.01 6.22
CA THR A 77 -24.42 -5.23 6.44
C THR A 77 -24.26 -4.41 7.71
N VAL A 78 -24.09 -3.10 7.57
CA VAL A 78 -23.82 -2.18 8.71
C VAL A 78 -25.02 -2.00 9.66
N ASN A 79 -26.22 -2.43 9.23
CA ASN A 79 -27.47 -2.31 10.00
C ASN A 79 -27.76 -0.88 10.49
N ASN A 80 -27.40 0.14 9.69
CA ASN A 80 -27.53 1.54 10.06
C ASN A 80 -28.89 2.14 9.64
N ASP A 81 -29.78 2.40 10.60
CA ASP A 81 -31.05 3.09 10.34
C ASP A 81 -30.88 4.60 10.07
N GLN A 82 -29.68 5.17 10.30
CA GLN A 82 -29.34 6.56 10.04
C GLN A 82 -28.01 6.69 9.27
N HIS A 83 -27.72 7.88 8.74
CA HIS A 83 -26.47 8.16 8.04
C HIS A 83 -25.28 8.13 9.00
N LEU A 84 -24.17 7.53 8.57
CA LEU A 84 -22.88 7.60 9.26
C LEU A 84 -21.95 8.55 8.52
N TYR A 85 -21.09 9.25 9.26
CA TYR A 85 -20.08 10.16 8.74
C TYR A 85 -18.72 9.66 9.22
N VAL A 86 -17.96 9.09 8.29
CA VAL A 86 -16.74 8.33 8.58
C VAL A 86 -15.51 9.18 8.22
N GLN A 87 -14.75 9.59 9.23
CA GLN A 87 -13.54 10.42 9.08
C GLN A 87 -12.27 9.58 8.90
N SER A 88 -12.25 8.35 9.43
CA SER A 88 -11.20 7.39 9.16
C SER A 88 -11.76 5.99 8.90
N VAL A 89 -11.16 5.30 7.94
CA VAL A 89 -11.30 3.85 7.75
C VAL A 89 -9.95 3.21 8.01
N LEU A 90 -9.86 2.39 9.05
CA LEU A 90 -8.70 1.54 9.33
C LEU A 90 -9.02 0.11 8.91
N LEU A 91 -8.19 -0.46 8.04
CA LEU A 91 -8.24 -1.86 7.64
C LEU A 91 -7.04 -2.60 8.27
N ALA A 92 -7.29 -3.69 8.98
CA ALA A 92 -6.27 -4.56 9.55
C ALA A 92 -6.46 -5.99 9.02
N ASN A 93 -5.40 -6.59 8.46
CA ASN A 93 -5.45 -7.96 7.94
C ASN A 93 -4.33 -8.80 8.56
N SER A 94 -4.60 -10.10 8.77
CA SER A 94 -3.64 -11.05 9.35
C SER A 94 -2.60 -11.56 8.34
N GLY A 95 -2.40 -10.83 7.24
CA GLY A 95 -1.55 -11.20 6.10
C GLY A 95 -2.33 -11.60 4.85
N ALA A 96 -1.60 -11.76 3.75
CA ALA A 96 -2.06 -12.21 2.43
C ALA A 96 -3.09 -11.33 1.69
N LEU A 97 -3.67 -10.27 2.28
CA LEU A 97 -4.53 -9.34 1.55
C LEU A 97 -3.68 -8.36 0.73
N HIS A 98 -3.73 -8.46 -0.60
CA HIS A 98 -2.81 -7.78 -1.52
C HIS A 98 -3.27 -6.41 -1.96
N HIS A 99 -4.54 -6.27 -2.33
CA HIS A 99 -5.20 -5.00 -2.57
C HIS A 99 -6.70 -5.23 -2.44
N SER A 100 -7.43 -4.14 -2.21
CA SER A 100 -8.89 -4.22 -2.06
C SER A 100 -9.55 -2.88 -2.36
N ASN A 101 -10.73 -2.94 -2.99
CA ASN A 101 -11.55 -1.78 -3.34
C ASN A 101 -12.88 -1.89 -2.61
N TRP A 102 -13.20 -0.92 -1.75
CA TRP A 102 -14.36 -0.95 -0.86
C TRP A 102 -15.38 0.10 -1.24
N TYR A 103 -16.65 -0.29 -1.16
CA TYR A 103 -17.78 0.50 -1.55
C TYR A 103 -18.86 0.45 -0.48
N VAL A 104 -19.61 1.54 -0.34
CA VAL A 104 -20.90 1.52 0.34
C VAL A 104 -22.00 1.60 -0.68
N VAL A 105 -22.91 0.62 -0.65
CA VAL A 105 -24.02 0.47 -1.61
C VAL A 105 -25.33 0.24 -0.85
N PRO A 106 -26.50 0.58 -1.44
CA PRO A 106 -27.79 0.22 -0.86
C PRO A 106 -27.88 -1.29 -0.56
N GLU A 107 -28.51 -1.68 0.55
CA GLU A 107 -28.63 -3.08 0.97
C GLU A 107 -29.23 -4.00 -0.11
N GLU A 108 -30.14 -3.47 -0.93
CA GLU A 108 -30.84 -4.19 -2.00
C GLU A 108 -29.99 -4.47 -3.26
N GLU A 109 -28.86 -3.78 -3.44
CA GLU A 109 -27.93 -4.03 -4.56
C GLU A 109 -27.02 -5.22 -4.24
N PHE A 110 -26.72 -6.08 -5.23
CA PHE A 110 -25.89 -7.29 -5.05
C PHE A 110 -26.32 -8.17 -3.83
N PRO A 111 -27.59 -8.62 -3.76
CA PRO A 111 -28.16 -9.22 -2.54
C PRO A 111 -27.50 -10.57 -2.17
N GLY A 112 -27.39 -10.83 -0.86
CA GLY A 112 -26.91 -12.08 -0.29
C GLY A 112 -26.50 -11.90 1.18
N GLU A 113 -26.07 -12.99 1.83
CA GLU A 113 -25.58 -12.99 3.23
C GLU A 113 -24.18 -12.35 3.34
N ASP A 114 -23.79 -11.94 4.55
CA ASP A 114 -22.48 -11.34 4.82
C ASP A 114 -21.32 -12.37 4.76
N GLY A 115 -20.08 -11.88 4.79
CA GLY A 115 -18.87 -12.69 4.65
C GLY A 115 -18.40 -12.83 3.19
N TYR A 116 -17.55 -13.84 2.92
CA TYR A 116 -16.85 -14.02 1.65
C TYR A 116 -17.62 -14.86 0.62
N PHE A 117 -17.59 -14.44 -0.66
CA PHE A 117 -18.26 -15.13 -1.77
C PHE A 117 -17.57 -14.86 -3.14
N PRO A 118 -17.77 -15.71 -4.16
CA PRO A 118 -17.35 -15.41 -5.54
C PRO A 118 -18.13 -14.21 -6.09
N CYS A 119 -17.44 -13.17 -6.58
CA CYS A 119 -18.07 -11.93 -7.05
C CYS A 119 -19.17 -12.15 -8.12
N ASP A 120 -18.91 -13.08 -9.05
CA ASP A 120 -19.80 -13.42 -10.15
C ASP A 120 -21.15 -13.98 -9.68
N ASP A 121 -21.21 -14.67 -8.54
CA ASP A 121 -22.44 -15.25 -7.97
C ASP A 121 -23.48 -14.17 -7.62
N ARG A 122 -23.02 -12.93 -7.36
CA ARG A 122 -23.87 -11.75 -7.10
C ARG A 122 -23.79 -10.70 -8.20
N ASN A 123 -23.12 -10.98 -9.32
CA ASN A 123 -22.84 -10.03 -10.41
C ASN A 123 -22.15 -8.73 -9.91
N PHE A 124 -21.33 -8.84 -8.86
CA PHE A 124 -20.63 -7.70 -8.28
C PHE A 124 -19.52 -7.21 -9.21
N ASN A 125 -19.39 -5.90 -9.35
CA ASN A 125 -18.23 -5.27 -9.99
C ASN A 125 -18.02 -3.86 -9.46
N ASP A 126 -16.76 -3.49 -9.31
CA ASP A 126 -16.25 -2.22 -8.79
C ASP A 126 -16.92 -0.97 -9.40
N ILE A 127 -17.10 -0.93 -10.73
CA ILE A 127 -17.74 0.20 -11.42
C ILE A 127 -19.24 0.28 -11.07
N GLY A 128 -19.94 -0.85 -11.08
CA GLY A 128 -21.34 -0.93 -10.68
C GLY A 128 -21.54 -0.48 -9.23
N ALA A 129 -20.69 -0.92 -8.31
CA ALA A 129 -20.74 -0.50 -6.91
C ALA A 129 -20.47 1.00 -6.76
N ALA A 130 -19.44 1.54 -7.42
CA ALA A 130 -19.14 2.97 -7.45
C ALA A 130 -20.28 3.85 -8.00
N LEU A 131 -21.03 3.36 -9.00
CA LEU A 131 -22.15 4.10 -9.59
C LEU A 131 -23.47 3.97 -8.79
N LYS A 132 -23.66 2.86 -8.07
CA LYS A 132 -24.83 2.63 -7.22
C LYS A 132 -24.70 3.29 -5.84
N GLY A 133 -23.48 3.47 -5.37
CA GLY A 133 -23.15 4.06 -4.09
C GLY A 133 -21.91 4.95 -4.20
N THR A 134 -20.88 4.72 -3.39
CA THR A 134 -19.57 5.39 -3.54
C THR A 134 -18.42 4.52 -3.06
N VAL A 135 -17.18 4.96 -3.35
CA VAL A 135 -15.96 4.36 -2.81
C VAL A 135 -15.80 4.77 -1.35
N LEU A 136 -15.60 3.79 -0.49
CA LEU A 136 -15.39 3.96 0.94
C LEU A 136 -13.90 4.01 1.29
N PHE A 137 -13.13 3.06 0.75
CA PHE A 137 -11.73 2.82 1.09
C PHE A 137 -11.06 2.06 -0.07
N ALA A 138 -9.75 2.19 -0.19
CA ALA A 138 -8.94 1.34 -1.07
C ALA A 138 -7.60 1.04 -0.39
N GLN A 139 -7.14 -0.21 -0.52
CA GLN A 139 -5.85 -0.68 -0.03
C GLN A 139 -4.94 -0.96 -1.23
N SER A 140 -3.73 -0.38 -1.23
CA SER A 140 -2.81 -0.49 -2.37
C SER A 140 -1.83 -1.66 -2.28
N THR A 141 -1.52 -2.16 -1.09
CA THR A 141 -0.41 -3.11 -0.88
C THR A 141 -0.74 -4.17 0.18
N GLN A 142 0.15 -5.16 0.34
CA GLN A 142 0.12 -6.14 1.43
C GLN A 142 0.44 -5.58 2.82
N SER A 143 0.20 -4.28 3.06
CA SER A 143 0.37 -3.72 4.39
C SER A 143 -0.60 -4.40 5.37
N PHE A 144 -0.10 -4.82 6.53
CA PHE A 144 -0.92 -5.47 7.56
C PHE A 144 -1.98 -4.51 8.15
N THR A 145 -1.70 -3.21 8.12
CA THR A 145 -2.63 -2.13 8.49
C THR A 145 -2.55 -1.00 7.47
N ASP A 146 -3.69 -0.53 7.01
CA ASP A 146 -3.79 0.62 6.11
C ASP A 146 -4.92 1.54 6.61
N GLU A 147 -4.62 2.84 6.79
CA GLU A 147 -5.54 3.83 7.35
C GLU A 147 -5.76 4.98 6.37
N GLN A 148 -7.00 5.14 5.92
CA GLN A 148 -7.45 6.31 5.18
C GLN A 148 -8.11 7.28 6.15
N ARG A 149 -7.32 8.20 6.68
CA ARG A 149 -7.76 9.28 7.58
C ARG A 149 -7.90 10.60 6.82
N PHE A 150 -8.94 11.37 7.11
CA PHE A 150 -9.07 12.76 6.66
C PHE A 150 -8.84 13.76 7.80
N THR A 151 -8.67 15.02 7.41
CA THR A 151 -8.65 16.15 8.33
C THR A 151 -9.99 16.30 9.06
N PRO A 152 -10.02 16.90 10.28
CA PRO A 152 -11.23 17.07 11.06
C PRO A 152 -12.40 17.70 10.28
N GLY A 153 -13.52 16.98 10.24
CA GLY A 153 -14.75 17.37 9.54
C GLY A 153 -14.81 17.03 8.04
N ALA A 154 -13.77 16.44 7.46
CA ALA A 154 -13.87 15.79 6.15
C ALA A 154 -14.22 14.32 6.32
N VAL A 155 -15.23 13.83 5.59
CA VAL A 155 -15.77 12.46 5.79
C VAL A 155 -16.21 11.80 4.50
N VAL A 156 -16.17 10.47 4.47
CA VAL A 156 -17.03 9.67 3.59
C VAL A 156 -18.35 9.42 4.31
N LYS A 157 -19.46 9.65 3.61
CA LYS A 157 -20.81 9.40 4.16
C LYS A 157 -21.29 8.01 3.79
N VAL A 158 -21.70 7.23 4.78
CA VAL A 158 -22.43 5.96 4.60
C VAL A 158 -23.92 6.25 4.79
N PRO A 159 -24.74 6.28 3.73
CA PRO A 159 -26.17 6.58 3.89
C PRO A 159 -26.88 5.49 4.67
N ALA A 160 -28.11 5.76 5.11
CA ALA A 160 -28.92 4.83 5.88
C ALA A 160 -29.25 3.62 5.01
N ARG A 161 -29.31 2.43 5.63
CA ARG A 161 -29.61 1.17 4.97
C ARG A 161 -28.66 0.87 3.81
N HIS A 162 -27.37 1.08 4.06
CA HIS A 162 -26.29 0.73 3.15
C HIS A 162 -25.40 -0.32 3.79
N LYS A 163 -24.79 -1.13 2.94
CA LYS A 163 -23.83 -2.17 3.30
C LYS A 163 -22.48 -1.89 2.67
N VAL A 164 -21.45 -2.39 3.33
CA VAL A 164 -20.07 -2.39 2.84
C VAL A 164 -19.88 -3.60 1.95
N MET A 165 -19.29 -3.41 0.77
CA MET A 165 -18.91 -4.49 -0.13
C MET A 165 -17.55 -4.20 -0.76
N ALA A 166 -16.77 -5.24 -1.01
CA ALA A 166 -15.47 -5.09 -1.66
C ALA A 166 -15.11 -6.25 -2.56
N THR A 167 -14.30 -5.94 -3.57
CA THR A 167 -13.39 -6.88 -4.20
C THR A 167 -12.14 -6.96 -3.33
N VAL A 168 -11.75 -8.17 -2.91
CA VAL A 168 -10.50 -8.44 -2.17
C VAL A 168 -9.63 -9.41 -2.97
N HIS A 169 -8.41 -8.97 -3.28
CA HIS A 169 -7.38 -9.79 -3.92
C HIS A 169 -6.42 -10.30 -2.85
N THR A 170 -6.28 -11.61 -2.70
CA THR A 170 -5.38 -12.23 -1.71
C THR A 170 -4.33 -13.10 -2.38
N VAL A 171 -3.08 -12.92 -1.97
CA VAL A 171 -1.93 -13.70 -2.40
C VAL A 171 -1.32 -14.39 -1.19
N ASN A 172 -1.41 -15.71 -1.15
CA ASN A 172 -0.60 -16.53 -0.27
C ASN A 172 0.60 -17.04 -1.08
N ALA A 173 1.76 -16.38 -0.92
CA ALA A 173 3.00 -16.79 -1.56
C ALA A 173 3.59 -18.08 -0.98
N ALA A 174 3.23 -18.45 0.25
CA ALA A 174 3.85 -19.55 0.97
C ALA A 174 3.41 -20.93 0.44
N PRO A 175 4.27 -21.96 0.55
CA PRO A 175 3.96 -23.33 0.11
C PRO A 175 3.04 -24.11 1.09
N GLN A 176 2.35 -23.43 2.01
CA GLN A 176 1.34 -23.99 2.92
C GLN A 176 -0.01 -23.30 2.72
N ALA A 177 -1.10 -24.00 3.02
CA ALA A 177 -2.35 -23.31 3.30
C ALA A 177 -2.17 -22.42 4.55
N MET A 178 -2.91 -21.31 4.61
CA MET A 178 -2.93 -20.40 5.75
C MET A 178 -4.36 -19.91 5.99
N GLU A 179 -4.63 -19.47 7.21
CA GLU A 179 -5.81 -18.67 7.54
C GLU A 179 -5.40 -17.19 7.61
N THR A 180 -6.30 -16.28 7.28
CA THR A 180 -6.15 -14.84 7.54
C THR A 180 -7.48 -14.23 7.97
N GLU A 181 -7.46 -13.34 8.95
CA GLU A 181 -8.62 -12.53 9.35
C GLU A 181 -8.52 -11.14 8.74
N LEU A 182 -9.65 -10.54 8.40
CA LEU A 182 -9.77 -9.13 8.03
C LEU A 182 -10.70 -8.40 9.00
N ARG A 183 -10.27 -7.22 9.45
CA ARG A 183 -11.08 -6.28 10.24
C ARG A 183 -11.11 -4.92 9.59
N MET A 184 -12.28 -4.28 9.63
CA MET A 184 -12.46 -2.89 9.22
C MET A 184 -13.02 -2.10 10.41
N SER A 185 -12.50 -0.89 10.62
CA SER A 185 -12.97 0.03 11.66
C SER A 185 -13.33 1.39 11.08
N PHE A 186 -14.49 1.90 11.48
CA PHE A 186 -14.94 3.26 11.17
C PHE A 186 -14.75 4.17 12.37
N GLU A 187 -14.08 5.29 12.17
CA GLU A 187 -14.13 6.43 13.08
C GLU A 187 -15.30 7.34 12.70
N LEU A 188 -16.27 7.45 13.61
CA LEU A 188 -17.50 8.21 13.40
C LEU A 188 -17.39 9.65 13.92
N THR A 189 -17.77 10.61 13.09
CA THR A 189 -17.81 12.04 13.40
C THR A 189 -19.25 12.49 13.65
N HIS A 190 -19.47 13.41 14.61
CA HIS A 190 -20.80 14.00 14.82
C HIS A 190 -21.22 14.81 13.58
N PRO A 191 -22.49 14.73 13.11
CA PRO A 191 -22.91 15.45 11.91
C PRO A 191 -22.72 16.98 11.98
N ALA A 192 -22.74 17.55 13.19
CA ALA A 192 -22.45 18.97 13.44
C ALA A 192 -21.00 19.40 13.15
N ASP A 193 -20.04 18.47 13.18
CA ASP A 193 -18.62 18.75 12.96
C ASP A 193 -18.19 18.46 11.51
N VAL A 194 -19.12 18.05 10.64
CA VAL A 194 -18.84 17.75 9.23
C VAL A 194 -18.80 19.05 8.41
N HIS A 195 -17.61 19.35 7.90
CA HIS A 195 -17.33 20.47 7.01
C HIS A 195 -17.46 20.10 5.53
N THR A 196 -17.16 18.85 5.15
CA THR A 196 -17.28 18.39 3.75
C THR A 196 -17.50 16.88 3.63
N VAL A 197 -18.22 16.46 2.60
CA VAL A 197 -18.34 15.05 2.19
C VAL A 197 -17.55 14.84 0.89
N VAL A 198 -16.43 14.12 1.02
CA VAL A 198 -15.47 13.92 -0.08
C VAL A 198 -16.05 13.06 -1.21
N ALA A 199 -15.54 13.25 -2.41
CA ALA A 199 -15.90 12.50 -3.61
C ALA A 199 -14.67 11.74 -4.14
N PRO A 200 -14.84 10.50 -4.63
CA PRO A 200 -13.78 9.76 -5.30
C PRO A 200 -13.47 10.32 -6.69
N ILE A 201 -12.18 10.43 -6.97
CA ILE A 201 -11.58 10.67 -8.27
C ILE A 201 -10.62 9.50 -8.51
N SER A 202 -10.92 8.62 -9.46
CA SER A 202 -10.09 7.46 -9.78
C SER A 202 -9.70 7.47 -11.26
N ALA A 203 -8.44 7.17 -11.55
CA ALA A 203 -7.98 6.95 -12.92
C ALA A 203 -7.01 5.77 -13.01
N GLN A 204 -7.01 5.05 -14.13
CA GLN A 204 -6.18 3.84 -14.31
C GLN A 204 -5.63 3.70 -15.74
N TYR A 205 -4.40 3.21 -15.88
CA TYR A 205 -3.79 2.93 -17.18
C TYR A 205 -3.86 1.42 -17.48
N ARG A 206 -4.91 0.95 -18.17
CA ARG A 206 -5.12 -0.51 -18.36
C ARG A 206 -4.37 -1.13 -19.53
N GLU A 207 -3.93 -0.35 -20.51
CA GLU A 207 -3.22 -0.87 -21.68
C GLU A 207 -1.71 -0.99 -21.43
N LEU A 208 -1.32 -1.71 -20.38
CA LEU A 208 0.10 -1.97 -20.09
C LEU A 208 0.64 -3.05 -21.04
N ALA A 209 1.80 -2.79 -21.64
CA ALA A 209 2.55 -3.72 -22.49
C ALA A 209 4.06 -3.53 -22.28
N LEU A 210 4.52 -3.69 -21.04
CA LEU A 210 5.89 -3.41 -20.58
C LEU A 210 6.87 -4.41 -21.22
N PRO A 211 7.82 -4.00 -22.08
CA PRO A 211 8.70 -4.94 -22.78
C PRO A 211 9.65 -5.70 -21.84
N PRO A 212 10.06 -6.93 -22.18
CA PRO A 212 11.00 -7.73 -21.38
C PRO A 212 12.38 -7.09 -21.30
N ALA A 213 13.10 -7.37 -20.21
CA ALA A 213 14.43 -6.86 -19.89
C ALA A 213 14.58 -5.34 -20.15
N SER A 214 13.60 -4.54 -19.73
CA SER A 214 13.55 -3.10 -20.02
C SER A 214 12.95 -2.27 -18.88
N ARG A 215 13.38 -1.02 -18.80
CA ARG A 215 12.66 0.02 -18.04
C ARG A 215 11.62 0.68 -18.92
N SER A 216 10.45 0.96 -18.34
CA SER A 216 9.32 1.58 -19.01
C SER A 216 8.68 2.65 -18.13
N SER A 217 8.06 3.65 -18.74
CA SER A 217 7.22 4.63 -18.06
C SER A 217 5.94 4.81 -18.85
N VAL A 218 4.79 4.69 -18.21
CA VAL A 218 3.48 4.95 -18.80
C VAL A 218 2.92 6.24 -18.20
N THR A 219 2.41 7.15 -19.02
CA THR A 219 1.84 8.44 -18.57
C THR A 219 0.52 8.69 -19.27
N THR A 220 -0.49 9.17 -18.54
CA THR A 220 -1.74 9.64 -19.13
C THR A 220 -2.24 10.90 -18.45
N ARG A 221 -3.02 11.68 -19.19
CA ARG A 221 -3.62 12.94 -18.76
C ARG A 221 -5.13 12.77 -18.79
N CYS A 222 -5.77 12.80 -17.62
CA CYS A 222 -7.22 12.78 -17.50
C CYS A 222 -7.71 14.21 -17.20
N ASP A 223 -8.36 14.85 -18.18
CA ASP A 223 -8.88 16.23 -18.07
C ASP A 223 -10.41 16.22 -18.06
N TRP A 224 -11.00 16.21 -16.87
CA TRP A 224 -12.45 16.14 -16.69
C TRP A 224 -13.19 17.43 -17.10
N LYS A 225 -12.51 18.49 -17.56
CA LYS A 225 -13.13 19.77 -17.92
C LYS A 225 -14.41 19.64 -18.75
N ALA A 226 -14.39 18.81 -19.79
CA ALA A 226 -15.51 18.65 -20.72
C ALA A 226 -16.65 17.80 -20.12
N SER A 227 -16.32 16.65 -19.52
CA SER A 227 -17.30 15.73 -18.92
C SER A 227 -17.94 16.34 -17.67
N TYR A 228 -17.16 17.00 -16.82
CA TYR A 228 -17.64 17.74 -15.65
C TYR A 228 -18.57 18.88 -16.04
N TYR A 229 -18.19 19.73 -17.01
CA TYR A 229 -19.06 20.82 -17.47
C TYR A 229 -20.36 20.31 -18.10
N GLY A 230 -20.31 19.23 -18.88
CA GLY A 230 -21.51 18.60 -19.45
C GLY A 230 -22.46 18.02 -18.40
N THR A 231 -21.93 17.64 -17.24
CA THR A 231 -22.67 16.96 -16.15
C THR A 231 -23.17 17.92 -15.09
N ILE A 232 -22.33 18.86 -14.64
CA ILE A 232 -22.58 19.78 -13.51
C ILE A 232 -22.95 21.20 -13.99
N GLY A 233 -22.60 21.58 -15.22
CA GLY A 233 -22.85 22.93 -15.74
C GLY A 233 -21.88 24.00 -15.21
N ALA A 234 -20.83 23.60 -14.50
CA ALA A 234 -19.73 24.43 -14.00
C ALA A 234 -18.38 23.83 -14.39
N LEU A 235 -17.29 24.56 -14.22
CA LEU A 235 -15.95 23.97 -14.30
C LEU A 235 -15.63 23.22 -12.99
N PRO A 236 -14.79 22.17 -13.02
CA PRO A 236 -14.27 21.56 -11.81
C PRO A 236 -13.44 22.55 -11.01
N SER A 237 -13.38 22.33 -9.70
CA SER A 237 -12.46 22.95 -8.76
C SER A 237 -12.19 21.91 -7.68
N PHE A 238 -10.93 21.68 -7.34
CA PHE A 238 -10.56 20.57 -6.46
C PHE A 238 -9.96 21.09 -5.14
N LYS A 239 -10.30 20.38 -4.07
CA LYS A 239 -9.60 20.47 -2.78
C LYS A 239 -9.35 19.05 -2.29
N ILE A 240 -8.08 18.66 -2.22
CA ILE A 240 -7.68 17.26 -2.07
C ILE A 240 -7.37 16.94 -0.61
N HIS A 241 -8.01 15.90 -0.08
CA HIS A 241 -7.82 15.44 1.29
C HIS A 241 -6.93 14.20 1.37
N TYR A 242 -6.97 13.33 0.36
CA TYR A 242 -6.22 12.07 0.35
C TYR A 242 -5.84 11.66 -1.07
N VAL A 243 -4.63 11.09 -1.25
CA VAL A 243 -4.14 10.47 -2.49
C VAL A 243 -3.58 9.09 -2.16
N LEU A 244 -3.88 8.11 -3.02
CA LEU A 244 -3.37 6.74 -2.96
C LEU A 244 -2.92 6.28 -4.36
N PRO A 245 -1.63 5.92 -4.55
CA PRO A 245 -1.12 5.30 -5.77
C PRO A 245 -1.35 3.79 -5.75
N HIS A 246 -1.24 3.11 -6.90
CA HIS A 246 -1.09 1.65 -6.94
C HIS A 246 -0.32 1.15 -8.16
N TYR A 247 0.62 0.23 -7.90
CA TYR A 247 1.34 -0.63 -8.83
C TYR A 247 1.81 -1.91 -8.11
N HIS A 248 2.35 -2.90 -8.83
CA HIS A 248 2.93 -4.13 -8.24
C HIS A 248 4.47 -4.10 -8.23
N TYR A 249 5.09 -5.27 -8.02
CA TYR A 249 6.51 -5.44 -7.67
C TYR A 249 7.53 -4.86 -8.67
N LEU A 250 7.18 -4.70 -9.96
CA LEU A 250 8.07 -4.12 -10.96
C LEU A 250 8.07 -2.58 -10.94
N GLY A 251 7.20 -1.95 -10.15
CA GLY A 251 7.09 -0.50 -10.03
C GLY A 251 8.32 0.14 -9.39
N GLU A 252 8.93 1.07 -10.13
CA GLU A 252 10.04 1.91 -9.65
C GLU A 252 9.61 3.33 -9.29
N ARG A 253 8.45 3.81 -9.78
CA ARG A 253 8.00 5.20 -9.59
C ARG A 253 6.50 5.36 -9.80
N PHE A 254 5.86 6.24 -9.04
CA PHE A 254 4.55 6.81 -9.34
C PHE A 254 4.54 8.32 -9.08
N GLU A 255 3.88 9.10 -9.92
CA GLU A 255 3.69 10.54 -9.74
C GLU A 255 2.28 10.99 -10.12
N VAL A 256 1.78 12.02 -9.43
CA VAL A 256 0.57 12.78 -9.82
C VAL A 256 0.94 14.25 -10.00
N LYS A 257 0.59 14.80 -11.16
CA LYS A 257 0.71 16.22 -11.49
C LYS A 257 -0.65 16.85 -11.77
N VAL A 258 -0.80 18.12 -11.40
CA VAL A 258 -2.02 18.90 -11.65
C VAL A 258 -2.11 19.33 -13.12
N ILE A 259 -3.32 19.31 -13.67
CA ILE A 259 -3.66 19.90 -14.97
C ILE A 259 -4.50 21.15 -14.74
N GLY A 260 -4.06 22.29 -15.28
CA GLY A 260 -4.77 23.57 -15.24
C GLY A 260 -4.65 24.32 -13.90
N GLY A 261 -5.28 25.50 -13.86
CA GLY A 261 -5.27 26.37 -12.68
C GLY A 261 -3.93 27.06 -12.43
N ALA A 262 -3.72 27.49 -11.19
CA ALA A 262 -2.47 28.14 -10.76
C ALA A 262 -1.31 27.14 -10.54
N HIS A 263 -1.62 25.85 -10.43
CA HIS A 263 -0.71 24.76 -10.08
C HIS A 263 -0.39 23.84 -11.27
N ASP A 264 -0.69 24.24 -12.50
CA ASP A 264 -0.48 23.41 -13.71
C ASP A 264 0.96 22.89 -13.80
N GLY A 265 1.11 21.55 -13.87
CA GLY A 265 2.40 20.86 -13.89
C GLY A 265 3.04 20.60 -12.52
N GLU A 266 2.47 21.08 -11.41
CA GLU A 266 2.98 20.81 -10.06
C GLU A 266 2.77 19.33 -9.68
N ILE A 267 3.81 18.68 -9.16
CA ILE A 267 3.74 17.31 -8.62
C ILE A 267 3.19 17.39 -7.19
N ILE A 268 2.01 16.83 -6.97
CA ILE A 268 1.35 16.84 -5.65
C ILE A 268 1.61 15.56 -4.85
N TYR A 269 1.95 14.47 -5.53
CA TYR A 269 2.25 13.16 -4.95
C TYR A 269 3.35 12.46 -5.74
N SER A 270 4.28 11.80 -5.04
CA SER A 270 5.31 10.94 -5.62
C SER A 270 5.56 9.73 -4.71
N LEU A 271 5.81 8.57 -5.31
CA LEU A 271 6.25 7.35 -4.63
C LEU A 271 7.40 6.72 -5.43
N ASP A 272 8.53 6.45 -4.80
CA ASP A 272 9.68 5.79 -5.42
C ASP A 272 9.83 4.36 -4.90
N GLY A 273 9.89 3.39 -5.81
CA GLY A 273 10.05 1.96 -5.54
C GLY A 273 8.86 1.25 -4.90
N PHE A 274 8.71 -0.05 -5.21
CA PHE A 274 7.77 -0.90 -4.50
C PHE A 274 8.19 -1.10 -3.04
N ASN A 275 7.31 -0.66 -2.13
CA ASN A 275 7.33 -1.03 -0.73
C ASN A 275 5.95 -1.56 -0.34
N GLY A 276 5.88 -2.61 0.48
CA GLY A 276 4.62 -3.24 0.89
C GLY A 276 3.83 -2.46 1.96
N GLY A 277 4.12 -1.17 2.17
CA GLY A 277 3.46 -0.33 3.16
C GLY A 277 2.21 0.37 2.64
N ALA A 278 1.41 0.92 3.55
CA ALA A 278 0.31 1.82 3.22
C ALA A 278 0.87 3.09 2.54
N ASN A 279 0.65 3.21 1.23
CA ASN A 279 1.15 4.33 0.42
C ASN A 279 0.13 5.48 0.33
N GLY A 280 -0.87 5.51 1.22
CA GLY A 280 -1.82 6.61 1.32
C GLY A 280 -1.19 7.89 1.87
N ARG A 281 -1.60 9.04 1.36
CA ARG A 281 -1.22 10.35 1.91
C ARG A 281 -2.43 11.22 2.15
N THR A 282 -2.67 11.51 3.42
CA THR A 282 -3.55 12.60 3.87
C THR A 282 -2.87 13.97 3.67
N TYR A 283 -3.66 14.97 3.32
CA TYR A 283 -3.22 16.36 3.23
C TYR A 283 -3.87 17.16 4.36
N ASP A 284 -3.06 17.59 5.32
CA ASP A 284 -3.47 18.48 6.41
C ASP A 284 -2.60 19.75 6.43
N PRO A 285 -3.13 20.93 6.11
CA PRO A 285 -4.50 21.18 5.62
C PRO A 285 -4.75 20.58 4.22
N PRO A 286 -6.01 20.42 3.79
CA PRO A 286 -6.34 19.88 2.47
C PRO A 286 -5.82 20.78 1.35
N LEU A 287 -5.27 20.17 0.30
CA LEU A 287 -4.59 20.86 -0.80
C LEU A 287 -5.60 21.52 -1.75
N GLU A 288 -5.67 22.85 -1.74
CA GLU A 288 -6.55 23.63 -2.62
C GLU A 288 -5.94 23.80 -4.02
N LEU A 289 -6.67 23.39 -5.06
CA LEU A 289 -6.21 23.43 -6.46
C LEU A 289 -7.16 24.29 -7.33
N PRO A 290 -7.18 25.62 -7.15
CA PRO A 290 -8.11 26.50 -7.82
C PRO A 290 -7.92 26.52 -9.34
N GLY A 291 -8.97 26.17 -10.06
CA GLY A 291 -9.00 26.14 -11.53
C GLY A 291 -8.31 24.94 -12.18
N ALA A 292 -7.84 23.97 -11.39
CA ALA A 292 -7.40 22.68 -11.90
C ALA A 292 -8.57 21.92 -12.53
N THR A 293 -8.33 21.23 -13.65
CA THR A 293 -9.35 20.50 -14.40
C THR A 293 -9.12 18.99 -14.48
N GLY A 294 -7.95 18.53 -14.06
CA GLY A 294 -7.68 17.11 -13.86
C GLY A 294 -6.25 16.84 -13.43
N PHE A 295 -5.79 15.62 -13.71
CA PHE A 295 -4.49 15.14 -13.27
C PHE A 295 -3.78 14.35 -14.37
N GLU A 296 -2.47 14.53 -14.46
CA GLU A 296 -1.55 13.63 -15.15
C GLU A 296 -1.01 12.65 -14.12
N PHE A 297 -1.00 11.36 -14.43
CA PHE A 297 -0.30 10.38 -13.60
C PHE A 297 0.65 9.52 -14.43
N THR A 298 1.76 9.16 -13.79
CA THR A 298 2.87 8.41 -14.41
C THR A 298 3.20 7.22 -13.53
N CYS A 299 3.38 6.04 -14.12
CA CYS A 299 3.94 4.86 -13.45
C CYS A 299 5.21 4.40 -14.19
N GLY A 300 6.33 4.30 -13.47
CA GLY A 300 7.61 3.78 -13.96
C GLY A 300 7.84 2.35 -13.48
N TYR A 301 8.45 1.51 -14.32
CA TYR A 301 8.68 0.10 -14.08
C TYR A 301 10.05 -0.37 -14.56
N ASN A 302 10.58 -1.41 -13.93
CA ASN A 302 11.70 -2.20 -14.40
C ASN A 302 11.27 -3.66 -14.59
N ASN A 303 10.89 -4.00 -15.82
CA ASN A 303 10.58 -5.37 -16.19
C ASN A 303 11.88 -6.12 -16.50
N TRP A 304 12.51 -6.66 -15.47
CA TRP A 304 13.67 -7.53 -15.56
C TRP A 304 13.35 -8.95 -16.08
N THR A 305 12.08 -9.28 -16.32
CA THR A 305 11.65 -10.62 -16.75
C THR A 305 11.90 -10.87 -18.24
N ASP A 306 11.77 -12.14 -18.66
CA ASP A 306 11.90 -12.57 -20.05
C ASP A 306 10.63 -12.35 -20.91
N LYS A 307 9.57 -11.76 -20.34
CA LYS A 307 8.26 -11.61 -20.99
C LYS A 307 7.76 -10.17 -20.98
N THR A 308 6.91 -9.84 -21.94
CA THR A 308 6.08 -8.64 -21.86
C THR A 308 5.12 -8.79 -20.69
N VAL A 309 5.08 -7.79 -19.80
CA VAL A 309 4.15 -7.73 -18.68
C VAL A 309 2.99 -6.81 -19.03
N THR A 310 1.78 -7.25 -18.71
CA THR A 310 0.51 -6.56 -19.05
C THR A 310 -0.29 -6.28 -17.79
N TRP A 311 -1.40 -5.55 -17.92
CA TRP A 311 -2.30 -5.29 -16.80
C TRP A 311 -2.85 -6.57 -16.17
N GLY A 312 -2.83 -6.67 -14.84
CA GLY A 312 -3.53 -7.72 -14.09
C GLY A 312 -2.88 -8.09 -12.75
N ASN A 313 -3.53 -8.98 -12.00
CA ASN A 313 -3.00 -9.53 -10.74
C ASN A 313 -1.82 -10.49 -10.97
N GLY A 314 -1.12 -10.85 -9.90
CA GLY A 314 -0.10 -11.90 -9.87
C GLY A 314 1.17 -11.56 -10.64
N LYS A 315 1.19 -11.89 -11.93
CA LYS A 315 2.32 -11.60 -12.85
C LYS A 315 2.06 -10.41 -13.78
N GLY A 316 0.90 -9.77 -13.64
CA GLY A 316 0.63 -8.50 -14.28
C GLY A 316 1.07 -7.32 -13.41
N GLU A 317 1.02 -6.14 -14.00
CA GLU A 317 1.23 -4.86 -13.32
C GLU A 317 -0.06 -4.05 -13.25
N MET A 318 -0.05 -2.97 -12.46
CA MET A 318 -1.13 -1.99 -12.41
C MET A 318 -0.58 -0.56 -12.36
N CYS A 319 -1.41 0.38 -12.79
CA CYS A 319 -1.14 1.81 -12.69
C CYS A 319 -2.45 2.51 -12.35
N VAL A 320 -2.68 2.81 -11.07
CA VAL A 320 -3.92 3.43 -10.59
C VAL A 320 -3.62 4.64 -9.73
N MET A 321 -4.36 5.71 -9.99
CA MET A 321 -4.46 6.89 -9.16
C MET A 321 -5.83 6.88 -8.49
N PHE A 322 -5.87 6.98 -7.16
CA PHE A 322 -7.08 7.21 -6.39
C PHE A 322 -6.90 8.46 -5.53
N ILE A 323 -7.92 9.33 -5.53
CA ILE A 323 -7.92 10.60 -4.83
C ILE A 323 -9.30 10.80 -4.20
N LEU A 324 -9.34 11.30 -2.97
CA LEU A 324 -10.55 11.78 -2.33
C LEU A 324 -10.43 13.29 -2.08
N GLY A 325 -11.43 14.03 -2.57
CA GLY A 325 -11.44 15.49 -2.52
C GLY A 325 -12.83 16.09 -2.63
N GLU A 326 -12.93 17.40 -2.44
CA GLU A 326 -14.17 18.15 -2.61
C GLU A 326 -14.51 18.26 -4.10
N SER A 327 -15.70 17.76 -4.47
CA SER A 327 -16.24 17.79 -5.83
C SER A 327 -17.76 17.53 -5.82
N GLU A 328 -18.48 18.08 -6.80
CA GLU A 328 -19.92 17.80 -7.01
C GLU A 328 -20.17 16.51 -7.82
N ALA A 329 -19.11 15.97 -8.42
CA ALA A 329 -19.14 14.73 -9.19
C ALA A 329 -18.08 13.74 -8.70
N MET A 330 -18.42 12.45 -8.74
CA MET A 330 -17.47 11.35 -8.73
C MET A 330 -16.83 11.26 -10.11
N LEU A 331 -15.50 11.15 -10.17
CA LEU A 331 -14.75 11.23 -11.41
C LEU A 331 -14.04 9.90 -11.71
N GLY A 332 -14.18 9.42 -12.93
CA GLY A 332 -13.53 8.21 -13.43
C GLY A 332 -12.67 8.53 -14.65
N GLY A 333 -11.50 7.90 -14.74
CA GLY A 333 -10.60 7.95 -15.88
C GLY A 333 -10.09 6.55 -16.22
N THR A 334 -9.96 6.22 -17.50
CA THR A 334 -9.31 4.95 -17.89
C THR A 334 -8.66 5.04 -19.25
N VAL A 335 -7.41 4.59 -19.36
CA VAL A 335 -6.82 4.21 -20.66
C VAL A 335 -7.32 2.82 -21.00
N LEU A 336 -7.83 2.62 -22.21
CA LEU A 336 -8.35 1.34 -22.72
C LEU A 336 -7.81 0.97 -24.11
N GLY A 337 -7.01 1.84 -24.72
CA GLY A 337 -6.56 1.75 -26.09
C GLY A 337 -5.66 2.94 -26.46
N ASP A 338 -5.04 2.85 -27.64
CA ASP A 338 -4.21 3.88 -28.26
C ASP A 338 -2.92 4.25 -27.47
N SER A 339 -2.41 3.33 -26.64
CA SER A 339 -1.10 3.45 -25.99
C SER A 339 0.06 3.31 -26.98
N GLU A 340 0.78 4.42 -27.21
CA GLU A 340 1.91 4.47 -28.15
C GLU A 340 3.24 4.83 -27.49
N VAL A 341 4.35 4.37 -28.09
CA VAL A 341 5.70 4.74 -27.64
C VAL A 341 6.04 6.14 -28.15
N VAL A 342 6.09 7.12 -27.24
CA VAL A 342 6.39 8.52 -27.56
C VAL A 342 7.89 8.84 -27.55
N GLY A 343 8.71 8.00 -26.90
CA GLY A 343 10.16 8.25 -26.80
C GLY A 343 10.91 7.18 -26.02
N VAL A 344 12.24 7.36 -25.95
CA VAL A 344 13.13 6.60 -25.07
C VAL A 344 14.11 7.58 -24.44
N ASP A 345 13.97 7.82 -23.14
CA ASP A 345 14.78 8.77 -22.36
C ASP A 345 15.65 7.96 -21.38
N ASP A 346 16.97 8.12 -21.43
CA ASP A 346 17.95 7.40 -20.58
C ASP A 346 17.76 5.86 -20.49
N GLY A 347 17.25 5.26 -21.57
CA GLY A 347 16.98 3.82 -21.67
C GLY A 347 15.60 3.39 -21.16
N VAL A 348 14.77 4.31 -20.68
CA VAL A 348 13.38 4.08 -20.28
C VAL A 348 12.47 4.28 -21.49
N VAL A 349 11.71 3.25 -21.86
CA VAL A 349 10.71 3.33 -22.95
C VAL A 349 9.48 4.08 -22.43
N ARG A 350 9.10 5.18 -23.08
CA ARG A 350 7.96 6.00 -22.67
C ARG A 350 6.72 5.71 -23.50
N PHE A 351 5.62 5.44 -22.81
CA PHE A 351 4.30 5.23 -23.37
C PHE A 351 3.35 6.35 -22.93
N GLU A 352 2.55 6.85 -23.85
CA GLU A 352 1.45 7.77 -23.55
C GLU A 352 0.16 7.30 -24.25
N ALA A 353 -0.98 7.59 -23.64
CA ALA A 353 -2.30 7.25 -24.16
C ALA A 353 -3.36 8.27 -23.73
N PRO A 354 -4.42 8.49 -24.52
CA PRO A 354 -5.57 9.29 -24.11
C PRO A 354 -6.32 8.63 -22.95
N CYS A 355 -6.68 9.42 -21.94
CA CYS A 355 -7.62 8.99 -20.92
C CYS A 355 -9.06 9.07 -21.46
N PHE A 356 -9.93 8.12 -21.08
CA PHE A 356 -11.37 8.24 -21.24
C PHE A 356 -11.99 8.71 -19.92
N GLU A 357 -12.44 9.97 -19.88
CA GLU A 357 -12.99 10.59 -18.68
C GLU A 357 -14.52 10.52 -18.57
N ILE A 358 -15.00 10.15 -17.39
CA ILE A 358 -16.41 10.24 -16.98
C ILE A 358 -16.55 11.13 -15.74
N ALA A 359 -17.64 11.88 -15.68
CA ALA A 359 -18.07 12.60 -14.49
C ALA A 359 -19.51 12.19 -14.18
N GLN A 360 -19.76 11.74 -12.96
CA GLN A 360 -21.07 11.28 -12.49
C GLN A 360 -21.48 12.17 -11.30
N PRO A 361 -22.66 12.82 -11.29
CA PRO A 361 -23.08 13.63 -10.15
C PRO A 361 -23.11 12.79 -8.87
N LYS A 362 -22.73 13.38 -7.73
CA LYS A 362 -23.01 12.75 -6.43
C LYS A 362 -24.51 12.52 -6.28
N SER A 363 -24.87 11.38 -5.69
CA SER A 363 -26.25 11.08 -5.30
C SER A 363 -26.69 12.03 -4.18
N PRO A 364 -27.98 12.46 -4.10
CA PRO A 364 -28.43 13.34 -3.02
C PRO A 364 -28.13 12.81 -1.61
N TRP A 365 -28.11 11.49 -1.43
CA TRP A 365 -27.78 10.84 -0.17
C TRP A 365 -26.31 11.03 0.26
N GLN A 366 -25.42 11.38 -0.68
CA GLN A 366 -24.00 11.70 -0.47
C GLN A 366 -23.75 13.20 -0.20
N GLY A 367 -24.82 13.99 -0.05
CA GLY A 367 -24.74 15.39 0.37
C GLY A 367 -24.41 15.57 1.85
N MET A 368 -24.14 16.83 2.21
CA MET A 368 -23.92 17.30 3.58
C MET A 368 -25.03 16.87 4.56
N PRO A 369 -24.77 16.85 5.88
CA PRO A 369 -25.80 16.68 6.90
C PRO A 369 -26.96 17.67 6.75
N THR A 370 -28.16 17.18 7.06
CA THR A 370 -29.37 17.97 7.23
C THR A 370 -29.38 18.65 8.60
N ALA A 371 -30.23 19.67 8.75
CA ALA A 371 -30.41 20.34 10.04
C ALA A 371 -30.90 19.40 11.15
N ASP A 372 -31.71 18.39 10.82
CA ASP A 372 -32.20 17.43 11.82
C ASP A 372 -31.08 16.50 12.30
N GLU A 373 -30.18 16.08 11.40
CA GLU A 373 -29.00 15.28 11.74
C GLU A 373 -27.97 16.07 12.58
N ILE A 374 -27.77 17.36 12.27
CA ILE A 374 -26.87 18.25 13.04
C ILE A 374 -27.38 18.47 14.47
N ASN A 375 -28.70 18.49 14.68
CA ASN A 375 -29.31 18.71 16.00
C ASN A 375 -29.59 17.40 16.78
N ALA A 376 -29.43 16.24 16.15
CA ALA A 376 -29.50 14.94 16.81
C ALA A 376 -28.17 14.59 17.49
N PRO A 377 -28.16 13.73 18.53
CA PRO A 377 -26.93 13.13 19.04
C PRO A 377 -26.25 12.26 17.97
N LEU A 378 -24.93 12.06 18.07
CA LEU A 378 -24.19 11.10 17.24
C LEU A 378 -24.89 9.73 17.25
N TYR A 379 -25.27 9.27 16.07
CA TYR A 379 -25.78 7.91 15.86
C TYR A 379 -24.61 6.93 15.74
N VAL A 380 -24.68 5.86 16.53
CA VAL A 380 -23.78 4.70 16.43
C VAL A 380 -24.64 3.50 16.00
N PRO A 381 -24.28 2.76 14.94
CA PRO A 381 -25.05 1.60 14.51
C PRO A 381 -25.00 0.47 15.56
N PRO A 382 -25.97 -0.46 15.54
CA PRO A 382 -25.91 -1.67 16.36
C PRO A 382 -24.65 -2.47 16.05
N ILE A 383 -23.85 -2.77 17.06
CA ILE A 383 -22.65 -3.62 16.95
C ILE A 383 -23.05 -5.09 17.12
N GLU A 384 -22.59 -5.96 16.21
CA GLU A 384 -22.88 -7.40 16.30
C GLU A 384 -22.33 -8.00 17.60
N PRO A 385 -22.98 -9.02 18.20
CA PRO A 385 -22.47 -9.65 19.43
C PRO A 385 -21.05 -10.22 19.32
N SER A 386 -20.62 -10.60 18.12
CA SER A 386 -19.25 -11.03 17.76
C SER A 386 -18.22 -9.89 17.81
N ASP A 387 -18.64 -8.67 17.50
CA ASP A 387 -17.78 -7.48 17.36
C ASP A 387 -17.72 -6.64 18.65
N GLN A 388 -18.49 -7.00 19.69
CA GLN A 388 -18.54 -6.23 20.94
C GLN A 388 -17.19 -6.23 21.68
N GLY A 389 -16.52 -5.08 21.67
CA GLY A 389 -15.19 -4.92 22.27
C GLY A 389 -14.06 -5.49 21.41
N LEU A 390 -14.31 -5.81 20.15
CA LEU A 390 -13.31 -6.24 19.18
C LEU A 390 -12.31 -5.11 18.93
N PRO A 391 -11.00 -5.29 19.19
CA PRO A 391 -10.01 -4.25 18.93
C PRO A 391 -9.81 -4.07 17.41
N PRO A 392 -9.66 -2.82 16.92
CA PRO A 392 -9.46 -2.51 15.50
C PRO A 392 -8.35 -3.30 14.82
N ILE A 393 -7.25 -3.50 15.55
CA ILE A 393 -6.09 -4.29 15.16
C ILE A 393 -6.02 -5.49 16.13
N PRO A 394 -5.72 -6.72 15.66
CA PRO A 394 -5.43 -7.84 16.55
C PRO A 394 -4.32 -7.48 17.54
N PRO A 395 -4.48 -7.75 18.86
CA PRO A 395 -3.43 -7.47 19.83
C PRO A 395 -2.23 -8.39 19.55
N CYS A 396 -1.02 -7.83 19.60
CA CYS A 396 0.19 -8.64 19.58
C CYS A 396 0.26 -9.51 20.85
N VAL A 397 0.65 -10.77 20.69
CA VAL A 397 0.93 -11.71 21.77
C VAL A 397 2.27 -12.39 21.48
N ASP A 398 3.16 -12.45 22.47
CA ASP A 398 4.43 -13.17 22.36
C ASP A 398 4.19 -14.65 22.00
N THR A 399 5.07 -15.22 21.17
CA THR A 399 4.98 -16.62 20.74
C THR A 399 5.10 -17.56 21.92
N ASP A 400 4.21 -18.57 22.02
CA ASP A 400 4.33 -19.61 23.05
C ASP A 400 5.64 -20.39 22.88
N PRO A 401 6.57 -20.41 23.87
CA PRO A 401 7.81 -21.17 23.78
C PRO A 401 7.59 -22.70 23.73
N SER A 402 6.37 -23.17 23.97
CA SER A 402 5.93 -24.56 23.78
C SER A 402 5.23 -24.85 22.44
N ALA A 403 5.01 -23.83 21.60
CA ALA A 403 4.48 -24.00 20.24
C ALA A 403 5.29 -25.03 19.44
N THR A 404 4.58 -25.82 18.62
CA THR A 404 5.17 -26.94 17.86
C THR A 404 5.42 -26.54 16.40
N PRO A 405 6.58 -26.89 15.80
CA PRO A 405 6.85 -26.62 14.39
C PRO A 405 5.73 -27.13 13.46
N THR A 406 5.18 -26.24 12.63
CA THR A 406 4.21 -26.60 11.58
C THR A 406 4.89 -27.05 10.28
N ARG A 407 6.21 -26.88 10.16
CA ARG A 407 7.04 -27.30 9.03
C ARG A 407 8.26 -28.12 9.49
N PRO A 408 8.93 -28.85 8.59
CA PRO A 408 10.23 -29.41 8.88
C PRO A 408 11.23 -28.31 9.26
N ALA A 409 12.05 -28.56 10.28
CA ALA A 409 13.07 -27.63 10.75
C ALA A 409 14.31 -27.64 9.83
N THR A 410 14.16 -27.13 8.61
CA THR A 410 15.22 -27.00 7.61
C THR A 410 15.43 -25.54 7.20
N LEU A 411 16.63 -25.18 6.74
CA LEU A 411 16.89 -23.85 6.18
C LEU A 411 15.97 -23.62 4.97
N SER A 412 15.78 -24.65 4.14
CA SER A 412 14.91 -24.62 2.97
C SER A 412 13.45 -24.30 3.31
N ASP A 413 12.89 -24.91 4.36
CA ASP A 413 11.52 -24.67 4.82
C ASP A 413 11.37 -23.31 5.51
N VAL A 414 12.36 -22.88 6.30
CA VAL A 414 12.41 -21.54 6.92
C VAL A 414 12.41 -20.46 5.83
N ALA A 415 13.29 -20.58 4.83
CA ALA A 415 13.36 -19.63 3.71
C ALA A 415 12.03 -19.56 2.94
N ALA A 416 11.46 -20.72 2.58
CA ALA A 416 10.24 -20.78 1.77
C ALA A 416 8.94 -20.45 2.54
N SER A 417 8.91 -20.66 3.86
CA SER A 417 7.70 -20.49 4.68
C SER A 417 7.68 -19.21 5.52
N ILE A 418 8.82 -18.55 5.71
CA ILE A 418 8.98 -17.34 6.56
C ILE A 418 9.59 -16.20 5.74
N PHE A 419 10.81 -16.35 5.23
CA PHE A 419 11.53 -15.22 4.62
C PHE A 419 10.91 -14.78 3.29
N ALA A 420 10.66 -15.72 2.37
CA ALA A 420 10.05 -15.42 1.09
C ALA A 420 8.66 -14.75 1.22
N PRO A 421 7.69 -15.30 1.97
CA PRO A 421 6.34 -14.72 2.06
C PRO A 421 6.24 -13.47 2.95
N SER A 422 7.14 -13.27 3.92
CA SER A 422 6.95 -12.24 4.96
C SER A 422 8.12 -11.28 5.15
N CYS A 423 9.29 -11.52 4.55
CA CYS A 423 10.47 -10.63 4.66
C CYS A 423 10.94 -10.09 3.31
N THR A 424 10.93 -10.91 2.24
CA THR A 424 11.40 -10.49 0.90
C THR A 424 10.27 -10.07 -0.03
N PHE A 425 9.04 -10.58 0.13
CA PHE A 425 7.90 -10.25 -0.74
C PHE A 425 7.67 -8.73 -0.92
N SER A 426 7.88 -7.95 0.15
CA SER A 426 7.74 -6.49 0.16
C SER A 426 9.07 -5.74 -0.02
N SER A 427 10.07 -6.39 -0.64
CA SER A 427 11.41 -5.86 -0.96
C SER A 427 12.25 -5.36 0.23
N CYS A 428 11.87 -5.69 1.47
CA CYS A 428 12.54 -5.18 2.67
C CYS A 428 13.92 -5.84 2.91
N HIS A 429 14.06 -7.11 2.53
CA HIS A 429 15.26 -7.95 2.74
C HIS A 429 15.74 -8.64 1.46
N GLY A 430 15.97 -7.88 0.38
CA GLY A 430 16.58 -8.35 -0.88
C GLY A 430 17.93 -7.69 -1.19
N GLU A 431 18.35 -7.66 -2.47
CA GLU A 431 19.65 -7.10 -2.90
C GLU A 431 19.90 -5.63 -2.48
N LEU A 432 18.83 -4.85 -2.25
CA LEU A 432 18.88 -3.45 -1.77
C LEU A 432 18.33 -3.30 -0.33
N ALA A 433 18.46 -4.34 0.50
CA ALA A 433 17.85 -4.44 1.82
C ALA A 433 18.16 -3.29 2.79
N ALA A 434 17.18 -2.99 3.65
CA ALA A 434 17.43 -2.25 4.87
C ALA A 434 18.42 -3.02 5.76
N ALA A 435 19.38 -2.31 6.36
CA ALA A 435 20.50 -2.89 7.13
C ALA A 435 21.41 -3.88 6.35
N GLY A 436 21.23 -4.05 5.03
CA GLY A 436 22.07 -4.90 4.19
C GLY A 436 21.82 -6.41 4.32
N LEU A 437 20.74 -6.84 4.98
CA LEU A 437 20.39 -8.26 5.14
C LEU A 437 19.59 -8.77 3.93
N ASP A 438 20.24 -9.50 3.03
CA ASP A 438 19.64 -10.12 1.85
C ASP A 438 19.17 -11.56 2.12
N LEU A 439 17.85 -11.73 2.26
CA LEU A 439 17.18 -13.02 2.47
C LEU A 439 16.59 -13.62 1.18
N ASP A 440 16.79 -13.01 0.01
CA ASP A 440 16.36 -13.56 -1.30
C ASP A 440 17.38 -14.60 -1.85
N GLN A 441 18.48 -14.79 -1.11
CA GLN A 441 19.48 -15.83 -1.34
C GLN A 441 18.94 -17.26 -1.07
N SER A 442 19.70 -18.29 -1.46
CA SER A 442 19.31 -19.69 -1.19
C SER A 442 20.50 -20.62 -0.87
N GLY A 443 20.21 -21.70 -0.14
CA GLY A 443 21.19 -22.70 0.29
C GLY A 443 22.38 -22.11 1.03
N ALA A 444 23.58 -22.61 0.74
CA ALA A 444 24.83 -22.18 1.37
C ALA A 444 25.11 -20.66 1.36
N ALA A 445 24.54 -19.90 0.41
CA ALA A 445 24.68 -18.44 0.39
C ALA A 445 23.82 -17.77 1.48
N LEU A 446 22.53 -18.13 1.55
CA LEU A 446 21.63 -17.73 2.62
C LEU A 446 22.12 -18.23 4.00
N HIS A 447 22.66 -19.44 4.06
CA HIS A 447 23.25 -20.00 5.28
C HIS A 447 24.42 -19.15 5.78
N ALA A 448 25.33 -18.76 4.89
CA ALA A 448 26.46 -17.89 5.21
C ALA A 448 26.02 -16.48 5.63
N GLU A 449 24.98 -15.92 5.00
CA GLU A 449 24.37 -14.65 5.40
C GLU A 449 23.82 -14.76 6.84
N LEU A 450 22.93 -15.71 7.12
CA LEU A 450 22.28 -15.84 8.43
C LEU A 450 23.25 -16.05 9.60
N LEU A 451 24.39 -16.72 9.36
CA LEU A 451 25.42 -16.95 10.38
C LEU A 451 26.52 -15.88 10.42
N GLY A 452 26.68 -15.09 9.35
CA GLY A 452 27.77 -14.14 9.17
C GLY A 452 27.36 -12.67 9.18
N HIS A 453 26.06 -12.36 9.17
CA HIS A 453 25.53 -11.01 9.11
C HIS A 453 25.74 -10.24 10.44
N ASP A 454 26.38 -9.08 10.34
CA ASP A 454 26.58 -8.15 11.46
C ASP A 454 25.27 -7.44 11.80
N VAL A 455 24.72 -7.71 13.00
CA VAL A 455 23.47 -7.09 13.45
C VAL A 455 23.66 -5.58 13.69
N VAL A 456 22.86 -4.76 13.00
CA VAL A 456 22.92 -3.28 13.08
C VAL A 456 22.27 -2.70 14.36
N ALA A 457 21.42 -3.48 15.05
CA ALA A 457 20.85 -3.08 16.34
C ALA A 457 21.92 -3.06 17.46
N SER A 458 21.67 -2.33 18.56
CA SER A 458 22.60 -2.24 19.69
C SER A 458 22.59 -3.50 20.56
N THR A 459 23.06 -4.62 20.01
CA THR A 459 23.14 -5.91 20.73
C THR A 459 24.42 -6.67 20.40
N GLY A 460 24.97 -7.38 21.39
CA GLY A 460 26.09 -8.30 21.22
C GLY A 460 25.69 -9.69 20.68
N LEU A 461 24.43 -9.89 20.30
CA LEU A 461 23.92 -11.16 19.77
C LEU A 461 24.14 -11.27 18.25
N PRO A 462 24.54 -12.44 17.75
CA PRO A 462 24.55 -12.70 16.31
C PRO A 462 23.11 -12.80 15.78
N LEU A 463 22.93 -12.64 14.46
CA LEU A 463 21.62 -12.81 13.81
C LEU A 463 21.04 -14.20 14.11
N ILE A 464 21.88 -15.24 14.00
CA ILE A 464 21.61 -16.62 14.44
C ILE A 464 22.78 -17.13 15.29
N ALA A 465 22.47 -17.70 16.45
CA ALA A 465 23.38 -18.46 17.31
C ALA A 465 23.04 -19.96 17.21
N PRO A 466 23.83 -20.78 16.49
CA PRO A 466 23.57 -22.21 16.34
C PRO A 466 23.42 -22.95 17.69
N GLY A 467 22.26 -23.57 17.89
CA GLY A 467 21.91 -24.29 19.12
C GLY A 467 21.29 -23.42 20.23
N ASP A 468 21.16 -22.10 20.04
CA ASP A 468 20.64 -21.16 21.04
C ASP A 468 19.65 -20.15 20.41
N PRO A 469 18.34 -20.47 20.40
CA PRO A 469 17.30 -19.54 19.92
C PRO A 469 17.25 -18.25 20.73
N GLU A 470 17.39 -18.30 22.06
CA GLU A 470 17.36 -17.10 22.90
C GLU A 470 18.61 -16.23 22.72
N GLY A 471 19.74 -16.83 22.32
CA GLY A 471 20.94 -16.14 21.86
C GLY A 471 20.89 -15.65 20.40
N SER A 472 19.83 -15.95 19.66
CA SER A 472 19.67 -15.54 18.25
C SER A 472 18.81 -14.28 18.12
N TRP A 473 19.37 -13.21 17.54
CA TRP A 473 18.63 -11.96 17.38
C TRP A 473 17.37 -12.10 16.52
N LEU A 474 17.45 -12.85 15.40
CA LEU A 474 16.31 -13.06 14.51
C LEU A 474 15.14 -13.77 15.21
N TYR A 475 15.43 -14.73 16.10
CA TYR A 475 14.37 -15.41 16.85
C TYR A 475 13.65 -14.45 17.79
N ARG A 476 14.38 -13.57 18.50
CA ARG A 476 13.76 -12.55 19.37
C ARG A 476 12.88 -11.59 18.60
N LEU A 477 13.31 -11.14 17.41
CA LEU A 477 12.52 -10.26 16.55
C LEU A 477 11.24 -10.92 16.03
N LEU A 478 11.19 -12.25 15.86
CA LEU A 478 10.01 -12.97 15.36
C LEU A 478 9.11 -13.54 16.46
N SER A 479 9.59 -13.63 17.71
CA SER A 479 8.89 -14.30 18.81
C SER A 479 8.35 -13.37 19.91
N ARG A 480 8.72 -12.08 19.88
CA ARG A 480 8.34 -11.10 20.92
C ARG A 480 7.72 -9.87 20.30
N CYS A 481 6.67 -9.35 20.90
CA CYS A 481 5.98 -8.14 20.47
C CYS A 481 6.80 -6.87 20.70
N GLU A 482 7.48 -6.82 21.86
CA GLU A 482 8.41 -5.76 22.27
C GLU A 482 9.79 -6.37 22.54
N PRO A 483 10.54 -6.77 21.51
CA PRO A 483 11.94 -7.16 21.68
C PRO A 483 12.75 -5.95 22.12
N VAL A 484 13.80 -6.17 22.92
CA VAL A 484 14.66 -5.12 23.45
C VAL A 484 16.13 -5.36 23.08
N ASP A 485 16.86 -4.26 22.90
CA ASP A 485 18.31 -4.25 22.71
C ASP A 485 19.09 -4.49 24.03
N ASP A 486 20.43 -4.47 23.99
CA ASP A 486 21.26 -4.73 25.19
C ASP A 486 21.17 -3.61 26.24
N ALA A 487 20.69 -2.42 25.86
CA ALA A 487 20.42 -1.31 26.77
C ALA A 487 18.99 -1.34 27.35
N GLY A 488 18.14 -2.25 26.87
CA GLY A 488 16.75 -2.39 27.28
C GLY A 488 15.77 -1.48 26.52
N ASN A 489 16.20 -0.87 25.42
CA ASN A 489 15.30 -0.07 24.57
C ASN A 489 14.43 -1.01 23.72
N PRO A 490 13.11 -0.78 23.62
CA PRO A 490 12.27 -1.47 22.66
C PRO A 490 12.74 -1.25 21.22
N VAL A 491 12.75 -2.31 20.42
CA VAL A 491 12.98 -2.25 18.97
C VAL A 491 11.78 -2.87 18.25
N ALA A 492 11.58 -2.51 16.99
CA ALA A 492 10.50 -3.09 16.19
C ALA A 492 10.72 -4.60 16.01
N HIS A 493 9.68 -5.40 16.27
CA HIS A 493 9.64 -6.81 15.89
C HIS A 493 9.56 -6.96 14.36
N MET A 494 9.66 -8.21 13.88
CA MET A 494 9.59 -8.57 12.48
C MET A 494 8.39 -9.52 12.22
N PRO A 495 7.76 -9.49 11.03
CA PRO A 495 8.00 -8.59 9.90
C PRO A 495 7.78 -7.11 10.21
N ARG A 496 8.57 -6.24 9.58
CA ARG A 496 8.43 -4.80 9.75
C ARG A 496 7.05 -4.34 9.28
N ASN A 497 6.44 -3.43 10.04
CA ASN A 497 5.07 -2.93 9.85
C ASN A 497 3.95 -3.97 10.07
N ALA A 498 4.26 -5.18 10.55
CA ALA A 498 3.24 -6.02 11.17
C ALA A 498 2.93 -5.46 12.58
N PRO A 499 1.66 -5.42 13.01
CA PRO A 499 1.30 -5.09 14.39
C PRO A 499 1.19 -6.33 15.29
N PHE A 500 1.44 -7.52 14.75
CA PHE A 500 1.40 -8.82 15.42
C PHE A 500 2.48 -9.74 14.85
N LEU A 501 2.81 -10.80 15.59
CA LEU A 501 3.81 -11.80 15.18
C LEU A 501 3.28 -12.79 14.15
N LEU A 502 4.20 -13.48 13.48
CA LEU A 502 3.88 -14.61 12.60
C LEU A 502 3.22 -15.77 13.38
N ASP A 503 2.59 -16.69 12.63
CA ASP A 503 2.09 -17.97 13.15
C ASP A 503 3.12 -18.64 14.08
N GLU A 504 2.69 -18.97 15.30
CA GLU A 504 3.57 -19.54 16.33
C GLU A 504 4.25 -20.84 15.89
N GLY A 505 3.62 -21.60 14.98
CA GLY A 505 4.18 -22.82 14.40
C GLY A 505 5.30 -22.55 13.38
N LEU A 506 5.24 -21.43 12.65
CA LEU A 506 6.34 -20.95 11.82
C LEU A 506 7.49 -20.43 12.69
N VAL A 507 7.20 -19.65 13.72
CA VAL A 507 8.22 -19.17 14.67
C VAL A 507 8.88 -20.34 15.41
N ALA A 508 8.11 -21.37 15.79
CA ALA A 508 8.62 -22.62 16.34
C ALA A 508 9.44 -23.44 15.33
N THR A 509 9.13 -23.36 14.02
CA THR A 509 9.95 -23.99 12.97
C THR A 509 11.34 -23.38 12.92
N LEU A 510 11.44 -22.04 12.94
CA LEU A 510 12.74 -21.36 13.06
C LEU A 510 13.45 -21.76 14.35
N ARG A 511 12.75 -21.75 15.50
CA ARG A 511 13.31 -22.16 16.80
C ARG A 511 13.95 -23.55 16.71
N ALA A 512 13.22 -24.54 16.20
CA ALA A 512 13.68 -25.91 16.07
C ALA A 512 14.86 -26.08 15.09
N TRP A 513 14.93 -25.26 14.04
CA TRP A 513 16.09 -25.25 13.13
C TRP A 513 17.34 -24.69 13.82
N ILE A 514 17.18 -23.62 14.61
CA ILE A 514 18.28 -23.07 15.44
C ILE A 514 18.71 -24.10 16.49
N GLU A 515 17.78 -24.71 17.24
CA GLU A 515 18.06 -25.76 18.24
C GLU A 515 18.83 -26.95 17.65
N ALA A 516 18.56 -27.31 16.38
CA ALA A 516 19.28 -28.34 15.64
C ALA A 516 20.71 -27.96 15.23
N GLY A 517 21.17 -26.75 15.58
CA GLY A 517 22.49 -26.22 15.23
C GLY A 517 22.52 -25.44 13.91
N ALA A 518 21.38 -24.91 13.47
CA ALA A 518 21.22 -24.12 12.23
C ALA A 518 21.92 -24.76 11.00
N PRO A 519 21.62 -26.01 10.63
CA PRO A 519 22.25 -26.68 9.49
C PRO A 519 21.86 -26.07 8.11
N ASP A 520 22.75 -26.18 7.13
CA ASP A 520 22.45 -25.94 5.70
C ASP A 520 21.73 -27.17 5.12
N ASN A 521 20.39 -27.16 5.12
CA ASN A 521 19.55 -28.32 4.79
C ASN A 521 18.17 -28.02 4.18
#